data_AF-A0A6M0C7W7-F1
#
_entry.id   AF-A0A6M0C7W7-F1
#
_cell.length_a   1.000
_cell.length_b   1.000
_cell.length_c   1.000
_cell.angle_alpha   90.00
_cell.angle_beta   90.00
_cell.angle_gamma   90.00
#
_symmetry.space_group_name_H-M   'P 1'
#
loop_
_entity.id
_entity.type
_entity.pdbx_description
1 polymer ?
#
loop_
_entity_poly.entity_id
_entity_poly.type
_entity_poly.pdbx_seq_one_letter_code
_entity_poly.pdbx_strand_id
1 'polypeptide(L)' 'SNAVFDTGIWTEEVLKARAAHYGLSVEEYKTKNLLKVEVSSYDVAEMVAEMCGPLFAKTTGSGVPIDGGSDRVV' A
#
# COMPACT_ATOMS: atom_id res chain seq x y z
N SER A 1 3.49 7.27 5.26
CA SER A 1 2.60 6.78 4.20
C SER A 1 2.42 5.30 4.42
N ASN A 2 1.23 4.78 4.11
CA ASN A 2 1.06 3.35 3.91
C ASN A 2 1.81 3.01 2.63
N ALA A 3 2.58 1.93 2.66
CA ALA A 3 3.53 1.63 1.60
C ALA A 3 3.44 0.16 1.22
N VAL A 4 3.90 -0.10 0.00
CA VAL A 4 4.10 -1.44 -0.55
C VAL A 4 5.52 -1.87 -0.18
N PHE A 5 5.62 -2.87 0.70
CA PHE A 5 6.87 -3.25 1.36
C PHE A 5 7.61 -4.41 0.69
N ASP A 6 6.97 -5.13 -0.21
CA ASP A 6 7.54 -6.24 -0.99
C ASP A 6 8.27 -5.77 -2.26
N THR A 7 8.87 -4.57 -2.21
CA THR A 7 9.72 -4.03 -3.28
C THR A 7 11.19 -4.06 -2.87
N GLY A 8 12.11 -4.04 -3.85
CA GLY A 8 13.56 -4.14 -3.59
C GLY A 8 14.18 -3.01 -2.75
N ILE A 9 13.41 -2.00 -2.36
CA ILE A 9 13.86 -0.85 -1.54
C ILE A 9 13.79 -1.19 -0.03
N TRP A 10 12.96 -2.16 0.37
CA TRP A 10 12.68 -2.45 1.77
C TRP A 10 13.45 -3.67 2.26
N THR A 11 14.65 -3.44 2.78
CA THR A 11 15.36 -4.49 3.52
C THR A 11 14.77 -4.66 4.91
N GLU A 12 15.05 -5.80 5.54
CA GLU A 12 14.60 -6.09 6.90
C GLU A 12 15.11 -5.05 7.91
N GLU A 13 16.34 -4.56 7.74
CA GLU A 13 16.93 -3.53 8.58
C GLU A 13 16.21 -2.19 8.43
N VAL A 14 15.85 -1.81 7.20
CA VAL A 14 15.09 -0.58 6.93
C VAL A 14 13.70 -0.67 7.56
N LEU A 15 13.02 -1.81 7.43
CA LEU A 15 11.70 -2.02 8.05
C LEU A 15 11.76 -1.94 9.57
N LYS A 16 12.73 -2.60 10.20
CA LYS A 16 12.93 -2.56 11.66
C LYS A 16 13.22 -1.13 12.13
N ALA A 17 14.12 -0.41 11.46
CA ALA A 17 14.46 0.97 11.82
C ALA A 17 13.25 1.92 11.71
N ARG A 18 12.44 1.77 10.65
CA ARG A 18 11.23 2.58 10.43
C ARG A 18 10.15 2.24 11.44
N ALA A 19 9.88 0.96 11.71
CA ALA A 19 8.91 0.53 12.69
C ALA A 19 9.26 1.05 14.10
N ALA A 20 10.53 0.91 14.50
CA ALA A 20 11.03 1.41 15.78
C ALA A 20 10.90 2.93 15.93
N HIS A 21 11.12 3.70 14.86
CA HIS A 21 10.91 5.15 14.84
C HIS A 21 9.45 5.54 15.17
N TYR A 22 8.48 4.68 14.85
CA TYR A 22 7.07 4.88 15.19
C TYR A 22 6.64 4.18 16.49
N GLY A 23 7.55 3.49 17.19
CA GLY A 23 7.23 2.70 18.37
C GLY A 23 6.35 1.48 18.08
N LEU A 24 6.46 0.92 16.87
CA LEU A 24 5.66 -0.21 16.39
C LEU A 24 6.54 -1.44 16.12
N SER A 25 5.94 -2.62 16.16
CA SER A 25 6.51 -3.80 15.52
C SER A 25 6.49 -3.66 13.99
N VAL A 26 7.28 -4.48 13.28
CA VAL A 26 7.30 -4.47 11.80
C VAL A 26 5.91 -4.81 11.24
N GLU A 27 5.19 -5.75 11.85
CA GLU A 27 3.84 -6.13 11.43
C GLU A 27 2.82 -4.99 11.62
N GLU A 28 2.84 -4.34 12.79
CA GLU A 28 1.99 -3.17 13.04
C GLU A 28 2.34 -2.00 12.12
N TYR A 29 3.61 -1.86 11.75
CA TYR A 29 4.06 -0.86 10.80
C TYR A 29 3.57 -1.15 9.38
N LYS A 30 3.64 -2.41 8.95
CA LYS A 30 3.16 -2.87 7.64
C LYS A 30 1.65 -2.74 7.46
N THR A 31 0.91 -2.94 8.55
CA THR A 31 -0.56 -2.89 8.58
C THR A 31 -1.10 -1.59 9.17
N LYS A 32 -0.31 -0.51 9.15
CA LYS A 32 -0.65 0.80 9.73
C LYS A 32 -1.66 1.59 8.87
N ASN A 33 -2.77 0.98 8.52
CA ASN A 33 -3.89 1.58 7.79
C ASN A 33 -5.22 1.31 8.52
N LEU A 34 -6.32 1.86 8.00
CA LEU A 34 -7.65 1.74 8.60
C LEU A 34 -8.14 0.29 8.60
N LEU A 35 -7.87 -0.44 7.51
CA LEU A 35 -8.31 -1.82 7.34
C LEU A 35 -7.43 -2.84 8.08
N LYS A 36 -6.28 -2.43 8.62
CA LYS A 36 -5.30 -3.29 9.31
C LYS A 36 -4.79 -4.45 8.45
N VAL A 37 -4.58 -4.21 7.16
CA VAL A 37 -4.07 -5.19 6.19
C VAL A 37 -2.71 -4.78 5.63
N GLU A 38 -1.86 -5.71 5.21
CA GLU A 38 -0.69 -5.37 4.42
C GLU A 38 -1.13 -5.10 2.97
N VAL A 39 -0.54 -4.10 2.33
CA VAL A 39 -0.72 -3.85 0.89
C VAL A 39 0.56 -4.23 0.18
N SER A 40 0.44 -5.09 -0.81
CA SER A 40 1.55 -5.69 -1.56
C SER A 40 1.61 -5.18 -3.01
N SER A 41 2.70 -5.51 -3.69
CA SER A 41 2.86 -5.25 -5.11
C SER A 41 1.84 -6.01 -5.96
N TYR A 42 1.38 -7.16 -5.47
CA TYR A 42 0.31 -7.94 -6.09
C TYR A 42 -1.01 -7.17 -6.11
N ASP A 43 -1.42 -6.58 -4.98
CA ASP A 43 -2.66 -5.81 -4.90
C ASP A 43 -2.67 -4.62 -5.87
N VAL A 44 -1.52 -3.97 -6.04
CA VAL A 44 -1.34 -2.90 -7.03
C VAL A 44 -1.44 -3.45 -8.46
N ALA A 45 -0.81 -4.59 -8.74
CA ALA A 45 -0.81 -5.20 -10.06
C ALA A 45 -2.23 -5.63 -10.50
N GLU A 46 -2.99 -6.27 -9.59
CA GLU A 46 -4.38 -6.67 -9.84
C GLU A 46 -5.25 -5.46 -10.17
N MET A 47 -5.16 -4.38 -9.39
CA MET A 47 -5.94 -3.17 -9.68
C MET A 47 -5.57 -2.58 -11.04
N VAL A 48 -4.29 -2.50 -11.38
CA VAL A 48 -3.85 -2.00 -12.69
C VAL A 48 -4.40 -2.88 -13.82
N ALA A 49 -4.38 -4.20 -13.66
CA ALA A 49 -4.93 -5.13 -14.64
C ALA A 49 -6.44 -4.91 -14.84
N GLU A 50 -7.20 -4.75 -13.75
CA GLU A 50 -8.64 -4.45 -13.80
C GLU A 50 -8.93 -3.10 -14.47
N MET A 51 -8.10 -2.08 -14.22
CA MET A 51 -8.19 -0.78 -14.89
C MET A 51 -7.91 -0.84 -16.39
N CYS A 52 -7.25 -1.88 -16.89
CA CYS A 52 -7.11 -2.12 -18.32
C CYS A 52 -8.34 -2.80 -18.96
N GLY A 53 -9.34 -3.17 -18.15
CA GLY A 53 -10.58 -3.81 -18.60
C GLY A 53 -11.58 -2.85 -19.25
N PRO A 54 -12.62 -3.40 -19.92
CA PRO A 54 -13.60 -2.61 -20.66
C PRO A 54 -14.42 -1.64 -19.80
N LEU A 55 -14.56 -1.92 -18.48
CA LEU A 55 -15.22 -1.03 -17.53
C LEU A 55 -14.56 0.35 -17.47
N PHE A 56 -13.25 0.42 -17.69
CA PHE A 56 -12.46 1.64 -17.63
C PHE A 56 -12.11 2.21 -19.02
N ALA A 57 -12.69 1.67 -20.11
CA ALA A 57 -12.32 2.05 -21.47
C ALA A 57 -12.57 3.53 -21.85
N LYS A 58 -13.36 4.25 -21.05
CA LYS A 58 -13.65 5.70 -21.19
C LYS A 58 -13.22 6.51 -19.96
N THR A 59 -12.45 5.89 -19.07
CA THR A 59 -11.93 6.53 -17.86
C THR A 59 -10.51 7.03 -18.14
N THR A 60 -10.26 8.31 -17.87
CA THR A 60 -8.93 8.92 -18.00
C THR A 60 -8.73 9.95 -16.91
N GLY A 61 -7.48 10.17 -16.48
CA GLY A 61 -7.15 11.09 -15.39
C GLY A 61 -7.66 10.69 -14.01
N SER A 62 -8.20 9.48 -13.84
CA SER A 62 -8.65 8.96 -12.55
C SER A 62 -7.53 8.23 -11.82
N GLY A 63 -7.44 8.44 -10.51
CA GLY A 63 -6.60 7.67 -9.61
C GLY A 63 -7.44 6.97 -8.56
N VAL A 64 -7.15 5.69 -8.30
CA VAL A 64 -7.78 4.91 -7.23
C VAL A 64 -6.69 4.52 -6.22
N PRO A 65 -6.74 5.00 -4.97
CA PRO A 65 -5.73 4.65 -3.98
C PRO A 65 -5.89 3.20 -3.53
N ILE A 66 -4.77 2.48 -3.45
CA ILE A 66 -4.66 1.13 -2.90
C ILE A 66 -3.72 1.21 -1.70
N ASP A 67 -4.27 1.57 -0.54
CA ASP A 67 -3.46 1.92 0.65
C ASP A 67 -4.05 1.41 1.98
N GLY A 68 -5.07 0.56 1.92
CA GLY A 68 -5.80 0.05 3.09
C GLY A 68 -6.57 1.12 3.87
N GLY A 69 -6.73 2.32 3.31
CA GLY A 69 -7.32 3.48 3.96
C GLY A 69 -6.30 4.26 4.81
N SER A 70 -6.01 5.49 4.42
CA SER A 70 -5.16 6.41 5.17
C SER A 70 -5.99 7.32 6.09
N ASP A 71 -5.67 7.33 7.39
CA ASP A 71 -6.28 8.22 8.41
C ASP A 71 -6.21 9.72 8.08
N ARG A 72 -5.40 10.11 7.08
CA ARG A 72 -5.20 11.51 6.68
C ARG A 72 -6.06 11.97 5.51
N VAL A 73 -6.68 11.04 4.79
CA VAL A 73 -7.33 11.30 3.49
C VAL A 73 -8.82 11.01 3.52
N VAL A 74 -9.28 10.12 4.41
CA VAL A 74 -10.71 9.89 4.65
C VAL A 74 -11.35 10.99 5.48
#